data_AF-A0A534U8S4-F1
#
_entry.id   AF-A0A534U8S4-F1
#
_cell.length_a   1.000
_cell.length_b   1.000
_cell.length_c   1.000
_cell.angle_alpha   90.00
_cell.angle_beta   90.00
_cell.angle_gamma   90.00
#
_symmetry.space_group_name_H-M   'P 1'
#
loop_
_entity.id
_entity.type
_entity.pdbx_description
1 polymer ?
#
loop_
_entity_poly.entity_id
_entity_poly.type
_entity_poly.pdbx_seq_one_letter_code
_entity_poly.pdbx_strand_id
1 'polypeptide(L)'
;MPSNIFTSRLIKSGLAASVFLLASGASFAQQVNLTAAQTSVTLPDGSTVPMWGYSCSAAAVAPAACAALNPNAPAGTWSPVVITVPAGALTISLQNSLPPSVPETSLVIVGQLGAGLGTTAHYVPSPTHATQFATWPIAGDSTGPTNSPPPQGNRVQSFATPVAVGAMGTLTWSNLKPGTYLIESGTHPSIQGPMGLYGILVVTTAPTSGTAGCAYPGATAGTCAVSYNAEIPLLLSEIDPVQNDAVSAAVNAAYFSETLVWSGQPGGCGNPSYVVSASTPACYPPAVNYTPLYYLVNGVAFNNKSSAISASYSLFA
;
A
#
# COMPACT_ATOMS: atom_id res chain seq x y z
N MET A 1 -60.67 43.08 25.30
CA MET A 1 -60.76 41.83 24.52
C MET A 1 -59.50 41.71 23.67
N PRO A 2 -58.86 40.54 23.62
CA PRO A 2 -57.40 40.42 23.53
C PRO A 2 -56.90 40.41 22.08
N SER A 3 -55.73 41.02 21.87
CA SER A 3 -55.03 41.08 20.59
C SER A 3 -54.13 39.85 20.37
N ASN A 4 -54.26 39.28 19.17
CA ASN A 4 -53.55 38.12 18.64
C ASN A 4 -52.04 38.35 18.45
N ILE A 5 -51.24 38.34 19.52
CA ILE A 5 -49.78 38.51 19.42
C ILE A 5 -49.02 37.17 19.52
N PHE A 6 -49.66 36.09 19.97
CA PHE A 6 -48.97 34.83 20.24
C PHE A 6 -48.71 33.93 19.01
N THR A 7 -49.44 34.10 17.90
CA THR A 7 -49.34 33.19 16.74
C THR A 7 -48.18 33.50 15.80
N SER A 8 -47.61 34.71 15.84
CA SER A 8 -46.54 35.16 14.93
C SER A 8 -45.13 34.70 15.34
N ARG A 9 -44.89 34.47 16.64
CA ARG A 9 -43.55 34.13 17.14
C ARG A 9 -43.21 32.64 17.03
N LEU A 10 -44.20 31.75 17.06
CA LEU A 10 -44.02 30.30 16.94
C LEU A 10 -43.67 29.86 15.50
N ILE A 11 -44.18 30.57 14.48
CA ILE A 11 -43.90 30.24 13.08
C ILE A 11 -42.46 30.62 12.69
N LYS A 12 -41.91 31.71 13.25
CA LYS A 12 -40.52 32.14 13.00
C LYS A 12 -39.48 31.31 13.75
N SER A 13 -39.83 30.75 14.90
CA SER A 13 -38.92 29.88 15.69
C SER A 13 -38.93 28.43 15.21
N GLY A 14 -40.05 27.94 14.64
CA GLY A 14 -40.09 26.64 13.97
C GLY A 14 -39.27 26.58 12.68
N LEU A 15 -39.32 27.63 11.84
CA LEU A 15 -38.60 27.63 10.56
C LEU A 15 -37.07 27.72 10.71
N ALA A 16 -36.57 28.38 11.76
CA ALA A 16 -35.14 28.47 12.03
C ALA A 16 -34.55 27.16 12.58
N ALA A 17 -35.33 26.40 13.36
CA ALA A 17 -34.93 25.07 13.85
C ALA A 17 -34.90 24.02 12.73
N SER A 18 -35.81 24.10 11.75
CA SER A 18 -35.82 23.20 10.59
C SER A 18 -34.61 23.41 9.66
N VAL A 19 -34.15 24.66 9.49
CA VAL A 19 -32.97 24.96 8.66
C VAL A 19 -31.66 24.52 9.33
N PHE A 20 -31.58 24.52 10.66
CA PHE A 20 -30.42 23.96 11.38
C PHE A 20 -30.37 22.42 11.40
N LEU A 21 -31.50 21.75 11.22
CA LEU A 21 -31.57 20.28 11.12
C LEU A 21 -31.38 19.73 9.70
N LEU A 22 -31.37 20.60 8.67
CA LEU A 22 -31.11 20.25 7.27
C LEU A 22 -29.63 20.40 6.87
N ALA A 23 -28.76 20.84 7.80
CA ALA A 23 -27.32 20.71 7.67
C ALA A 23 -26.81 19.38 8.27
N SER A 24 -27.58 18.30 8.11
CA SER A 24 -27.01 16.95 8.15
C SER A 24 -25.95 16.90 7.05
N GLY A 25 -24.70 17.14 7.42
CA GLY A 25 -23.59 17.24 6.49
C GLY A 25 -23.62 16.06 5.54
N ALA A 26 -23.76 16.33 4.25
CA ALA A 26 -23.40 15.36 3.25
C ALA A 26 -21.92 15.03 3.52
N SER A 27 -21.65 13.86 4.10
CA SER A 27 -20.30 13.33 4.17
C SER A 27 -19.94 12.95 2.74
N PHE A 28 -19.38 13.89 1.98
CA PHE A 28 -18.69 13.54 0.77
C PHE A 28 -17.53 12.64 1.18
N ALA A 29 -17.58 11.37 0.79
CA ALA A 29 -16.45 10.48 0.96
C ALA A 29 -15.29 11.10 0.17
N GLN A 30 -14.24 11.50 0.89
CA GLN A 30 -13.05 12.04 0.26
C GLN A 30 -12.44 10.95 -0.64
N GLN A 31 -11.95 11.32 -1.82
CA GLN A 31 -11.55 10.36 -2.83
C GLN A 31 -10.15 10.66 -3.37
N VAL A 32 -9.35 9.61 -3.52
CA VAL A 32 -8.05 9.65 -4.17
C VAL A 32 -8.01 8.62 -5.30
N ASN A 33 -7.39 8.97 -6.41
CA ASN A 33 -7.11 8.03 -7.50
C ASN A 33 -5.61 7.69 -7.48
N LEU A 34 -5.30 6.41 -7.32
CA LEU A 34 -3.94 5.88 -7.36
C LEU A 34 -3.79 4.97 -8.58
N THR A 35 -2.63 5.03 -9.21
CA THR A 35 -2.22 4.06 -10.22
C THR A 35 -0.97 3.33 -9.73
N ALA A 36 -1.05 2.00 -9.62
CA ALA A 36 0.10 1.13 -9.42
C ALA A 36 0.72 0.78 -10.77
N ALA A 37 1.99 1.09 -10.99
CA ALA A 37 2.66 0.83 -12.27
C ALA A 37 4.15 0.52 -12.07
N GLN A 38 4.77 -0.03 -13.12
CA GLN A 38 6.23 -0.12 -13.19
C GLN A 38 6.85 1.28 -13.31
N THR A 39 8.01 1.44 -12.68
CA THR A 39 8.82 2.65 -12.71
C THR A 39 10.27 2.25 -12.38
N SER A 40 11.14 3.22 -12.13
CA SER A 40 12.51 3.00 -11.72
C SER A 40 13.00 4.16 -10.89
N VAL A 41 14.04 3.92 -10.11
CA VAL A 41 14.76 4.96 -9.37
C VAL A 41 16.23 4.91 -9.73
N THR A 42 16.83 6.09 -9.93
CA THR A 42 18.27 6.22 -10.07
C THR A 42 18.87 6.51 -8.71
N LEU A 43 19.85 5.71 -8.32
CA LEU A 43 20.49 5.76 -7.01
C LEU A 43 21.77 6.62 -7.06
N PRO A 44 22.33 7.01 -5.91
CA PRO A 44 23.44 7.97 -5.86
C PRO A 44 24.73 7.51 -6.56
N ASP A 45 24.89 6.21 -6.78
CA ASP A 45 26.00 5.63 -7.53
C ASP A 45 25.77 5.61 -9.05
N GLY A 46 24.64 6.14 -9.52
CA GLY A 46 24.23 6.17 -10.91
C GLY A 46 23.55 4.89 -11.41
N SER A 47 23.40 3.86 -10.56
CA SER A 47 22.63 2.67 -10.92
C SER A 47 21.13 2.99 -11.01
N THR A 48 20.43 2.32 -11.91
CA THR A 48 18.96 2.41 -12.02
C THR A 48 18.35 1.09 -11.60
N VAL A 49 17.45 1.14 -10.63
CA VAL A 49 16.77 -0.05 -10.09
C VAL A 49 15.31 -0.05 -10.54
N PRO A 50 14.79 -1.16 -11.09
CA PRO A 50 13.39 -1.31 -11.43
C PRO A 50 12.54 -1.35 -10.16
N MET A 51 11.51 -0.53 -10.14
CA MET A 51 10.59 -0.40 -9.02
C MET A 51 9.16 -0.49 -9.54
N TRP A 52 8.22 -0.73 -8.65
CA TRP A 52 6.80 -0.45 -8.84
C TRP A 52 6.43 0.71 -7.92
N GLY A 53 5.50 1.55 -8.34
CA GLY A 53 5.14 2.74 -7.57
C GLY A 53 3.66 3.05 -7.67
N TYR A 54 3.14 3.66 -6.61
CA TYR A 54 1.88 4.37 -6.67
C TYR A 54 2.11 5.77 -7.24
N SER A 55 1.17 6.25 -8.05
CA SER A 55 1.15 7.63 -8.54
C SER A 55 -0.26 8.19 -8.43
N CYS A 56 -0.38 9.48 -8.09
CA CYS A 56 -1.66 10.17 -8.04
C CYS A 56 -2.08 10.51 -9.49
N SER A 57 -3.10 9.84 -10.02
CA SER A 57 -3.42 9.88 -11.46
C SER A 57 -4.49 10.91 -11.86
N ALA A 58 -5.22 11.46 -10.90
CA ALA A 58 -6.12 12.61 -11.07
C ALA A 58 -6.12 13.47 -9.80
N ALA A 59 -6.63 14.71 -9.90
CA ALA A 59 -6.78 15.57 -8.72
C ALA A 59 -7.67 14.87 -7.67
N ALA A 60 -7.16 14.78 -6.44
CA ALA A 60 -7.93 14.25 -5.31
C ALA A 60 -9.17 15.13 -5.06
N VAL A 61 -10.25 14.50 -4.61
CA VAL A 61 -11.48 15.21 -4.24
C VAL A 61 -11.31 15.76 -2.84
N ALA A 62 -11.29 17.09 -2.74
CA ALA A 62 -11.18 17.80 -1.46
C ALA A 62 -12.19 17.26 -0.44
N PRO A 63 -11.79 17.08 0.84
CA PRO A 63 -10.56 17.57 1.46
C PRO A 63 -9.32 16.66 1.30
N ALA A 64 -9.39 15.56 0.52
CA ALA A 64 -8.22 14.72 0.30
C ALA A 64 -7.17 15.43 -0.57
N ALA A 65 -5.90 15.20 -0.24
CA ALA A 65 -4.75 15.56 -1.05
C ALA A 65 -3.92 14.29 -1.33
N CYS A 66 -3.31 14.23 -2.52
CA CYS A 66 -2.40 13.16 -2.92
C CYS A 66 -1.24 13.80 -3.69
N ALA A 67 -0.01 13.49 -3.31
CA ALA A 67 1.19 13.95 -3.99
C ALA A 67 2.32 12.91 -3.92
N ALA A 68 3.36 13.09 -4.73
CA ALA A 68 4.63 12.43 -4.49
C ALA A 68 5.23 12.93 -3.17
N LEU A 69 5.74 12.01 -2.35
CA LEU A 69 6.37 12.33 -1.08
C LEU A 69 7.72 13.03 -1.28
N ASN A 70 8.43 12.72 -2.37
CA ASN A 70 9.56 13.51 -2.86
C ASN A 70 9.10 14.41 -4.01
N PRO A 71 8.80 15.70 -3.77
CA PRO A 71 8.40 16.61 -4.83
C PRO A 71 9.54 16.94 -5.81
N ASN A 72 10.80 16.65 -5.43
CA ASN A 72 11.98 16.85 -6.27
C ASN A 72 12.34 15.62 -7.11
N ALA A 73 11.58 14.52 -7.00
CA ALA A 73 11.79 13.36 -7.85
C ALA A 73 11.53 13.74 -9.31
N PRO A 74 12.44 13.43 -10.25
CA PRO A 74 12.20 13.67 -11.68
C PRO A 74 10.89 13.02 -12.15
N ALA A 75 10.18 13.69 -13.05
CA ALA A 75 8.93 13.17 -13.59
C ALA A 75 9.14 11.77 -14.21
N GLY A 76 8.27 10.82 -13.85
CA GLY A 76 8.36 9.43 -14.31
C GLY A 76 9.32 8.54 -13.53
N THR A 77 10.04 9.09 -12.53
CA THR A 77 10.83 8.28 -11.59
C THR A 77 10.03 7.91 -10.35
N TRP A 78 10.45 6.85 -9.68
CA TRP A 78 9.78 6.34 -8.50
C TRP A 78 9.90 7.33 -7.33
N SER A 79 8.78 7.54 -6.65
CA SER A 79 8.69 8.21 -5.35
C SER A 79 7.51 7.59 -4.59
N PRO A 80 7.62 7.38 -3.26
CA PRO A 80 6.46 7.04 -2.45
C PRO A 80 5.39 8.12 -2.56
N VAL A 81 4.13 7.78 -2.34
CA VAL A 81 3.06 8.79 -2.28
C VAL A 81 2.79 9.23 -0.85
N VAL A 82 2.29 10.45 -0.70
CA VAL A 82 1.66 10.95 0.52
C VAL A 82 0.21 11.28 0.22
N ILE A 83 -0.69 10.71 1.02
CA ILE A 83 -2.11 11.06 1.03
C ILE A 83 -2.41 11.78 2.34
N THR A 84 -2.97 12.97 2.28
CA THR A 84 -3.40 13.72 3.47
C THR A 84 -4.91 13.90 3.44
N VAL A 85 -5.57 13.51 4.52
CA VAL A 85 -7.03 13.50 4.63
C VAL A 85 -7.47 13.82 6.06
N PRO A 86 -8.60 14.51 6.28
CA PRO A 86 -9.24 14.50 7.59
C PRO A 86 -9.78 13.11 7.96
N ALA A 87 -10.02 12.92 9.26
CA ALA A 87 -10.68 11.73 9.78
C ALA A 87 -12.10 11.58 9.21
N GLY A 88 -12.51 10.34 8.97
CA GLY A 88 -13.79 10.02 8.33
C GLY A 88 -13.65 8.94 7.26
N ALA A 89 -14.57 8.91 6.31
CA ALA A 89 -14.54 7.95 5.22
C ALA A 89 -13.52 8.35 4.15
N LEU A 90 -12.76 7.38 3.62
CA LEU A 90 -11.86 7.53 2.49
C LEU A 90 -12.19 6.47 1.45
N THR A 91 -12.27 6.90 0.19
CA THR A 91 -12.33 6.01 -0.96
C THR A 91 -11.07 6.19 -1.80
N ILE A 92 -10.38 5.09 -2.10
CA ILE A 92 -9.27 5.07 -3.04
C ILE A 92 -9.71 4.31 -4.28
N SER A 93 -9.67 4.96 -5.45
CA SER A 93 -9.77 4.28 -6.73
C SER A 93 -8.37 3.83 -7.15
N LEU A 94 -8.10 2.53 -7.04
CA LEU A 94 -6.81 1.95 -7.41
C LEU A 94 -6.90 1.40 -8.83
N GLN A 95 -6.13 1.96 -9.75
CA GLN A 95 -5.87 1.38 -11.07
C GLN A 95 -4.64 0.48 -10.99
N ASN A 96 -4.78 -0.77 -11.42
CA ASN A 96 -3.64 -1.67 -11.59
C ASN A 96 -3.12 -1.57 -13.03
N SER A 97 -1.90 -1.06 -13.18
CA SER A 97 -1.15 -0.96 -14.44
C SER A 97 0.22 -1.64 -14.32
N LEU A 98 0.34 -2.65 -13.44
CA LEU A 98 1.49 -3.54 -13.36
C LEU A 98 1.60 -4.42 -14.63
N PRO A 99 2.71 -5.18 -14.81
CA PRO A 99 2.82 -6.08 -15.95
C PRO A 99 1.63 -7.02 -16.07
N PRO A 100 1.18 -7.40 -17.27
CA PRO A 100 0.07 -8.35 -17.46
C PRO A 100 0.27 -9.70 -16.75
N SER A 101 1.52 -10.07 -16.49
CA SER A 101 1.94 -11.27 -15.74
C SER A 101 1.76 -11.15 -14.22
N VAL A 102 1.49 -9.95 -13.71
CA VAL A 102 1.13 -9.64 -12.32
C VAL A 102 -0.38 -9.35 -12.30
N PRO A 103 -1.23 -10.39 -12.22
CA PRO A 103 -2.67 -10.28 -12.46
C PRO A 103 -3.40 -9.44 -11.42
N GLU A 104 -2.87 -9.23 -10.23
CA GLU A 104 -3.52 -8.43 -9.19
C GLU A 104 -2.56 -7.64 -8.29
N THR A 105 -3.11 -6.59 -7.70
CA THR A 105 -2.52 -5.82 -6.60
C THR A 105 -3.63 -5.39 -5.65
N SER A 106 -3.30 -4.95 -4.44
CA SER A 106 -4.27 -4.43 -3.50
C SER A 106 -3.67 -3.26 -2.73
N LEU A 107 -4.41 -2.71 -1.76
CA LEU A 107 -3.89 -1.69 -0.86
C LEU A 107 -4.41 -1.98 0.55
N VAL A 108 -3.48 -2.00 1.50
CA VAL A 108 -3.75 -2.05 2.93
C VAL A 108 -3.27 -0.74 3.54
N ILE A 109 -4.05 -0.19 4.47
CA ILE A 109 -3.59 0.87 5.38
C ILE A 109 -3.27 0.18 6.69
N VAL A 110 -1.99 0.10 7.05
CA VAL A 110 -1.54 -0.63 8.26
C VAL A 110 -2.17 0.02 9.49
N GLY A 111 -2.92 -0.76 10.26
CA GLY A 111 -3.62 -0.27 11.46
C GLY A 111 -5.03 0.31 11.21
N GLN A 112 -5.54 0.31 9.97
CA GLN A 112 -6.92 0.68 9.65
C GLN A 112 -7.66 -0.49 8.99
N LEU A 113 -8.89 -0.75 9.45
CA LEU A 113 -9.77 -1.75 8.85
C LEU A 113 -10.54 -1.12 7.68
N GLY A 114 -10.49 -1.75 6.51
CA GLY A 114 -11.22 -1.35 5.32
C GLY A 114 -10.66 -2.03 4.08
N ALA A 115 -11.16 -1.63 2.90
CA ALA A 115 -10.77 -2.20 1.61
C ALA A 115 -10.85 -3.74 1.57
N GLY A 116 -11.83 -4.31 2.27
CA GLY A 116 -12.05 -5.76 2.30
C GLY A 116 -10.99 -6.56 3.05
N LEU A 117 -10.15 -5.91 3.87
CA LEU A 117 -9.13 -6.57 4.69
C LEU A 117 -9.72 -7.74 5.49
N GLY A 118 -9.24 -8.95 5.20
CA GLY A 118 -9.67 -10.21 5.82
C GLY A 118 -11.03 -10.75 5.38
N THR A 119 -11.83 -10.00 4.60
CA THR A 119 -13.16 -10.43 4.13
C THR A 119 -13.21 -10.78 2.65
N THR A 120 -12.32 -10.20 1.85
CA THR A 120 -12.23 -10.41 0.39
C THR A 120 -10.81 -10.83 -0.01
N ALA A 121 -10.12 -11.53 0.89
CA ALA A 121 -8.79 -12.04 0.64
C ALA A 121 -8.80 -13.06 -0.51
N HIS A 122 -7.75 -13.05 -1.33
CA HIS A 122 -7.49 -14.09 -2.32
C HIS A 122 -6.49 -15.10 -1.77
N TYR A 123 -6.68 -16.36 -2.15
CA TYR A 123 -5.90 -17.49 -1.64
C TYR A 123 -5.41 -18.37 -2.79
N VAL A 124 -4.23 -18.95 -2.60
CA VAL A 124 -3.69 -20.00 -3.46
C VAL A 124 -3.63 -21.32 -2.70
N PRO A 125 -3.85 -22.47 -3.36
CA PRO A 125 -3.63 -23.76 -2.75
C PRO A 125 -2.22 -23.87 -2.15
N SER A 126 -2.12 -24.46 -0.96
CA SER A 126 -0.79 -24.80 -0.41
C SER A 126 -0.12 -25.87 -1.29
N PRO A 127 1.22 -25.87 -1.42
CA PRO A 127 1.93 -26.96 -2.06
C PRO A 127 1.59 -28.31 -1.40
N THR A 128 1.54 -29.37 -2.21
CA THR A 128 1.33 -30.72 -1.69
C THR A 128 2.54 -31.16 -0.87
N HIS A 129 2.34 -31.37 0.42
CA HIS A 129 3.35 -31.94 1.30
C HIS A 129 3.20 -33.47 1.32
N ALA A 130 3.87 -34.15 0.38
CA ALA A 130 3.86 -35.60 0.28
C ALA A 130 4.41 -36.26 1.57
N THR A 131 4.02 -37.52 1.79
CA THR A 131 4.59 -38.33 2.88
C THR A 131 6.11 -38.37 2.76
N GLN A 132 6.78 -37.99 3.84
CA GLN A 132 8.22 -38.00 3.95
C GLN A 132 8.68 -39.34 4.51
N PHE A 133 9.83 -39.80 4.02
CA PHE A 133 10.47 -41.04 4.45
C PHE A 133 11.76 -40.72 5.18
N ALA A 134 12.22 -41.64 6.02
CA ALA A 134 13.50 -41.51 6.69
C ALA A 134 14.63 -41.28 5.66
N THR A 135 15.45 -40.26 5.90
CA THR A 135 16.57 -39.88 5.02
C THR A 135 17.86 -40.66 5.29
N TRP A 136 17.86 -41.53 6.31
CA TRP A 136 18.99 -42.35 6.71
C TRP A 136 18.78 -43.82 6.27
N PRO A 137 19.85 -44.56 5.91
CA PRO A 137 19.70 -45.95 5.46
C PRO A 137 19.13 -46.83 6.58
N ILE A 138 17.98 -47.44 6.33
CA ILE A 138 17.51 -48.62 7.08
C ILE A 138 17.90 -49.84 6.26
N ALA A 139 18.66 -50.77 6.86
CA ALA A 139 18.96 -52.04 6.23
C ALA A 139 17.68 -52.90 6.17
N GLY A 140 17.11 -53.06 4.98
CA GLY A 140 16.33 -54.26 4.65
C GLY A 140 14.83 -54.11 4.36
N ASP A 141 14.18 -52.98 4.59
CA ASP A 141 12.78 -52.81 4.17
C ASP A 141 12.41 -51.35 3.83
N SER A 142 11.49 -51.19 2.88
CA SER A 142 10.87 -49.91 2.51
C SER A 142 9.75 -49.50 3.48
N THR A 143 9.69 -50.10 4.68
CA THR A 143 8.62 -49.91 5.69
C THR A 143 9.06 -49.05 6.88
N GLY A 144 10.18 -48.33 6.73
CA GLY A 144 10.67 -47.38 7.72
C GLY A 144 9.64 -46.31 8.12
N PRO A 145 9.89 -45.59 9.24
CA PRO A 145 8.96 -44.61 9.77
C PRO A 145 8.65 -43.54 8.73
N THR A 146 7.36 -43.27 8.56
CA THR A 146 6.85 -42.23 7.66
C THR A 146 6.35 -41.03 8.47
N ASN A 147 6.48 -39.84 7.90
CA ASN A 147 5.84 -38.64 8.42
C ASN A 147 4.92 -38.10 7.33
N SER A 148 3.61 -38.11 7.59
CA SER A 148 2.64 -37.40 6.75
C SER A 148 2.37 -36.05 7.41
N PRO A 149 2.85 -34.93 6.85
CA PRO A 149 2.60 -33.62 7.42
C PRO A 149 1.09 -33.34 7.49
N PRO A 150 0.60 -32.63 8.52
CA PRO A 150 -0.81 -32.27 8.59
C PRO A 150 -1.21 -31.44 7.36
N PRO A 151 -2.46 -31.56 6.88
CA PRO A 151 -2.96 -30.70 5.81
C PRO A 151 -2.76 -29.23 6.16
N GLN A 152 -2.15 -28.48 5.24
CA GLN A 152 -2.02 -27.04 5.36
C GLN A 152 -3.19 -26.36 4.67
N GLY A 153 -3.75 -25.32 5.30
CA GLY A 153 -4.75 -24.47 4.66
C GLY A 153 -4.17 -23.73 3.45
N ASN A 154 -5.03 -23.15 2.63
CA ASN A 154 -4.61 -22.32 1.52
C ASN A 154 -3.79 -21.12 2.03
N ARG A 155 -2.82 -20.68 1.22
CA ARG A 155 -1.97 -19.53 1.54
C ARG A 155 -2.66 -18.26 1.09
N VAL A 156 -2.62 -17.22 1.91
CA VAL A 156 -3.13 -15.90 1.53
C VAL A 156 -2.20 -15.34 0.45
N GLN A 157 -2.79 -14.96 -0.68
CA GLN A 157 -2.14 -14.26 -1.78
C GLN A 157 -2.34 -12.75 -1.65
N SER A 158 -3.58 -12.33 -1.37
CA SER A 158 -3.95 -10.94 -1.12
C SER A 158 -4.72 -10.84 0.20
N PHE A 159 -4.30 -9.95 1.09
CA PHE A 159 -4.96 -9.71 2.38
C PHE A 159 -6.21 -8.81 2.28
N ALA A 160 -6.29 -7.97 1.25
CA ALA A 160 -7.36 -7.02 0.99
C ALA A 160 -8.03 -7.28 -0.38
N THR A 161 -9.05 -6.50 -0.73
CA THR A 161 -9.71 -6.56 -2.05
C THR A 161 -8.66 -6.43 -3.16
N PRO A 162 -8.44 -7.48 -3.97
CA PRO A 162 -7.51 -7.41 -5.07
C PRO A 162 -8.15 -6.70 -6.26
N VAL A 163 -7.31 -5.97 -7.00
CA VAL A 163 -7.65 -5.25 -8.21
C VAL A 163 -6.89 -5.88 -9.37
N ALA A 164 -7.65 -6.43 -10.31
CA ALA A 164 -7.11 -7.10 -11.48
C ALA A 164 -6.30 -6.14 -12.37
N VAL A 165 -5.27 -6.63 -13.04
CA VAL A 165 -4.46 -5.87 -14.00
C VAL A 165 -5.33 -5.28 -15.12
N GLY A 166 -5.08 -4.01 -15.45
CA GLY A 166 -5.89 -3.25 -16.40
C GLY A 166 -7.22 -2.75 -15.82
N ALA A 167 -7.64 -3.17 -14.62
CA ALA A 167 -8.87 -2.74 -13.99
C ALA A 167 -8.68 -1.63 -12.96
N MET A 168 -9.78 -0.92 -12.67
CA MET A 168 -9.88 0.08 -11.62
C MET A 168 -10.78 -0.45 -10.50
N GLY A 169 -10.22 -0.59 -9.30
CA GLY A 169 -10.94 -1.06 -8.11
C GLY A 169 -11.25 0.07 -7.14
N THR A 170 -12.44 0.08 -6.57
CA THR A 170 -12.85 1.03 -5.52
C THR A 170 -12.63 0.42 -4.15
N LEU A 171 -11.75 1.02 -3.36
CA LEU A 171 -11.37 0.58 -2.01
C LEU A 171 -11.89 1.59 -0.99
N THR A 172 -12.61 1.13 0.05
CA THR A 172 -13.27 2.04 1.00
C THR A 172 -12.87 1.75 2.45
N TRP A 173 -12.56 2.82 3.18
CA TRP A 173 -12.44 2.84 4.63
C TRP A 173 -13.52 3.76 5.18
N SER A 174 -14.40 3.23 6.02
CA SER A 174 -15.58 4.00 6.48
C SER A 174 -15.26 4.97 7.61
N ASN A 175 -14.22 4.70 8.40
CA ASN A 175 -13.91 5.48 9.59
C ASN A 175 -12.40 5.44 9.89
N LEU A 176 -11.64 6.28 9.21
CA LEU A 176 -10.22 6.46 9.47
C LEU A 176 -10.00 7.13 10.82
N LYS A 177 -9.18 6.49 11.66
CA LYS A 177 -8.68 7.09 12.89
C LYS A 177 -7.58 8.11 12.59
N PRO A 178 -7.54 9.28 13.26
CA PRO A 178 -6.44 10.23 13.15
C PRO A 178 -5.07 9.59 13.41
N GLY A 179 -4.04 10.02 12.69
CA GLY A 179 -2.68 9.51 12.81
C GLY A 179 -1.97 9.34 11.46
N THR A 180 -0.72 8.89 11.51
CA THR A 180 0.10 8.60 10.33
C THR A 180 0.23 7.09 10.17
N TYR A 181 -0.05 6.60 8.96
CA TYR A 181 -0.10 5.17 8.65
C TYR A 181 0.74 4.86 7.41
N LEU A 182 1.33 3.67 7.38
CA LEU A 182 1.89 3.11 6.17
C LEU A 182 0.74 2.61 5.28
N ILE A 183 0.83 2.91 3.99
CA ILE A 183 0.02 2.22 2.98
C ILE A 183 0.95 1.33 2.16
N GLU A 184 0.52 0.11 1.89
CA GLU A 184 1.31 -0.87 1.15
C GLU A 184 0.41 -1.85 0.41
N SER A 185 0.95 -2.53 -0.60
CA SER A 185 0.20 -3.61 -1.24
C SER A 185 -0.05 -4.76 -0.28
N GLY A 186 -1.30 -5.20 -0.20
CA GLY A 186 -1.68 -6.42 0.52
C GLY A 186 -1.53 -7.69 -0.32
N THR A 187 -1.13 -7.59 -1.58
CA THR A 187 -0.94 -8.72 -2.50
C THR A 187 0.53 -9.05 -2.56
N HIS A 188 0.91 -10.33 -2.39
CA HIS A 188 2.30 -10.79 -2.28
C HIS A 188 3.20 -9.78 -1.53
N PRO A 189 2.93 -9.48 -0.25
CA PRO A 189 3.58 -8.36 0.44
C PRO A 189 5.12 -8.47 0.46
N SER A 190 5.66 -9.69 0.44
CA SER A 190 7.11 -9.94 0.36
C SER A 190 7.73 -9.63 -1.02
N ILE A 191 6.91 -9.29 -2.02
CA ILE A 191 7.33 -8.93 -3.38
C ILE A 191 6.87 -7.52 -3.71
N GLN A 192 5.57 -7.25 -3.64
CA GLN A 192 5.01 -5.97 -4.08
C GLN A 192 5.46 -4.79 -3.20
N GLY A 193 5.55 -5.00 -1.89
CA GLY A 193 6.08 -4.00 -0.95
C GLY A 193 7.54 -3.65 -1.27
N PRO A 194 8.47 -4.62 -1.26
CA PRO A 194 9.87 -4.39 -1.64
C PRO A 194 10.08 -3.85 -3.06
N MET A 195 9.19 -4.15 -4.00
CA MET A 195 9.21 -3.53 -5.33
C MET A 195 8.89 -2.03 -5.29
N GLY A 196 8.25 -1.52 -4.23
CA GLY A 196 8.01 -0.09 -4.05
C GLY A 196 6.54 0.33 -3.97
N LEU A 197 5.60 -0.62 -3.91
CA LEU A 197 4.18 -0.34 -3.72
C LEU A 197 3.89 -0.01 -2.26
N TYR A 198 4.40 1.14 -1.81
CA TYR A 198 4.14 1.72 -0.50
C TYR A 198 4.08 3.25 -0.54
N GLY A 199 3.60 3.83 0.54
CA GLY A 199 3.53 5.26 0.77
C GLY A 199 3.03 5.56 2.18
N ILE A 200 2.59 6.79 2.41
CA ILE A 200 2.01 7.19 3.69
C ILE A 200 0.60 7.73 3.52
N LEU A 201 -0.21 7.51 4.56
CA LEU A 201 -1.47 8.17 4.79
C LEU A 201 -1.37 9.00 6.07
N VAL A 202 -1.64 10.29 5.96
CA VAL A 202 -1.74 11.22 7.08
C VAL A 202 -3.21 11.56 7.29
N VAL A 203 -3.78 11.13 8.41
CA VAL A 203 -5.16 11.37 8.80
C VAL A 203 -5.20 12.52 9.81
N THR A 204 -5.28 13.75 9.33
CA THR A 204 -5.23 14.99 10.10
C THR A 204 -6.02 16.11 9.40
N THR A 205 -6.27 17.22 10.10
CA THR A 205 -6.66 18.47 9.44
C THR A 205 -5.41 19.29 9.19
N ALA A 206 -4.99 19.42 7.94
CA ALA A 206 -3.79 20.17 7.57
C ALA A 206 -3.90 21.67 7.96
N PRO A 207 -2.80 22.32 8.36
CA PRO A 207 -2.77 23.76 8.64
C PRO A 207 -3.03 24.55 7.36
N THR A 208 -3.69 25.70 7.50
CA THR A 208 -3.89 26.67 6.42
C THR A 208 -3.36 28.04 6.84
N SER A 209 -3.26 28.99 5.91
CA SER A 209 -2.77 30.34 6.23
C SER A 209 -3.58 30.97 7.37
N GLY A 210 -2.94 31.19 8.51
CA GLY A 210 -3.56 31.77 9.72
C GLY A 210 -4.36 30.80 10.59
N THR A 211 -4.46 29.51 10.24
CA THR A 211 -5.20 28.50 11.03
C THR A 211 -4.32 27.27 11.28
N ALA A 212 -4.07 26.95 12.55
CA ALA A 212 -3.36 25.74 12.93
C ALA A 212 -4.11 24.48 12.46
N GLY A 213 -3.35 23.47 12.04
CA GLY A 213 -3.86 22.14 11.76
C GLY A 213 -4.23 21.41 13.05
N CYS A 214 -4.86 20.25 12.91
CA CYS A 214 -5.28 19.41 14.02
C CYS A 214 -4.88 17.94 13.81
N ALA A 215 -3.99 17.45 14.67
CA ALA A 215 -3.48 16.08 14.59
C ALA A 215 -4.46 15.09 15.22
N TYR A 216 -5.03 15.48 16.36
CA TYR A 216 -6.03 14.69 17.09
C TYR A 216 -7.22 15.58 17.46
N PRO A 217 -8.45 15.21 17.05
CA PRO A 217 -9.65 15.92 17.46
C PRO A 217 -9.87 15.79 18.96
N GLY A 218 -10.44 16.83 19.57
CA GLY A 218 -10.81 16.83 20.98
C GLY A 218 -12.08 16.04 21.26
N ALA A 219 -12.37 15.82 22.54
CA ALA A 219 -13.56 15.10 22.99
C ALA A 219 -14.88 15.79 22.57
N THR A 220 -14.84 17.10 22.32
CA THR A 220 -15.97 17.88 21.80
C THR A 220 -15.84 18.03 20.30
N ALA A 221 -16.91 17.74 19.55
CA ALA A 221 -16.94 17.91 18.09
C ALA A 221 -16.51 19.34 17.69
N GLY A 222 -15.60 19.44 16.72
CA GLY A 222 -15.05 20.72 16.25
C GLY A 222 -13.90 21.29 17.10
N THR A 223 -13.51 20.65 18.20
CA THR A 223 -12.33 21.04 18.98
C THR A 223 -11.10 20.24 18.57
N CYS A 224 -9.92 20.82 18.77
CA CYS A 224 -8.65 20.14 18.54
C CYS A 224 -7.94 19.87 19.88
N ALA A 225 -7.50 18.63 20.10
CA ALA A 225 -6.69 18.27 21.25
C ALA A 225 -5.21 18.58 21.03
N VAL A 226 -4.72 18.39 19.81
CA VAL A 226 -3.31 18.59 19.44
C VAL A 226 -3.23 19.42 18.17
N SER A 227 -3.07 20.73 18.34
CA SER A 227 -2.89 21.67 17.22
C SER A 227 -1.43 21.77 16.79
N TYR A 228 -1.18 22.01 15.51
CA TYR A 228 0.16 22.20 14.97
C TYR A 228 0.17 23.24 13.86
N ASN A 229 1.30 23.94 13.71
CA ASN A 229 1.45 24.97 12.67
C ASN A 229 2.11 24.43 11.40
N ALA A 230 2.85 23.33 11.50
CA ALA A 230 3.54 22.68 10.39
C ALA A 230 3.62 21.18 10.63
N GLU A 231 3.62 20.41 9.56
CA GLU A 231 3.83 18.97 9.54
C GLU A 231 4.86 18.60 8.48
N ILE A 232 5.67 17.58 8.76
CA ILE A 232 6.63 17.03 7.81
C ILE A 232 6.43 15.51 7.79
N PRO A 233 5.92 14.95 6.69
CA PRO A 233 5.83 13.50 6.55
C PRO A 233 7.23 12.88 6.41
N LEU A 234 7.47 11.80 7.16
CA LEU A 234 8.71 11.03 7.12
C LEU A 234 8.40 9.55 6.86
N LEU A 235 8.97 9.00 5.78
CA LEU A 235 8.96 7.59 5.46
C LEU A 235 10.40 7.09 5.33
N LEU A 236 10.70 6.04 6.08
CA LEU A 236 11.96 5.29 5.97
C LEU A 236 11.69 4.04 5.16
N SER A 237 12.56 3.75 4.21
CA SER A 237 12.46 2.54 3.40
C SER A 237 13.83 2.03 2.96
N GLU A 238 13.82 0.90 2.27
CA GLU A 238 15.02 0.25 1.78
C GLU A 238 14.81 -0.36 0.40
N ILE A 239 15.89 -0.56 -0.34
CA ILE A 239 15.93 -1.16 -1.68
C ILE A 239 17.06 -2.19 -1.73
N ASP A 240 16.72 -3.39 -2.20
CA ASP A 240 17.67 -4.41 -2.63
C ASP A 240 17.65 -4.47 -4.16
N PRO A 241 18.64 -3.88 -4.85
CA PRO A 241 18.66 -3.86 -6.31
C PRO A 241 18.66 -5.27 -6.92
N VAL A 242 19.28 -6.25 -6.27
CA VAL A 242 19.38 -7.62 -6.80
C VAL A 242 18.01 -8.29 -6.78
N GLN A 243 17.27 -8.13 -5.68
CA GLN A 243 15.91 -8.65 -5.59
C GLN A 243 14.99 -7.95 -6.60
N ASN A 244 15.07 -6.61 -6.68
CA ASN A 244 14.26 -5.81 -7.60
C ASN A 244 14.49 -6.19 -9.07
N ASP A 245 15.76 -6.34 -9.48
CA ASP A 245 16.14 -6.80 -10.81
C ASP A 245 15.63 -8.22 -11.09
N ALA A 246 15.79 -9.13 -10.12
CA ALA A 246 15.32 -10.51 -10.27
C ALA A 246 13.79 -10.61 -10.40
N VAL A 247 13.03 -9.81 -9.64
CA VAL A 247 11.58 -9.72 -9.77
C VAL A 247 11.20 -9.14 -11.13
N SER A 248 11.83 -8.04 -11.53
CA SER A 248 11.59 -7.41 -12.84
C SER A 248 11.87 -8.38 -13.99
N ALA A 249 12.98 -9.12 -13.94
CA ALA A 249 13.28 -10.15 -14.93
C ALA A 249 12.25 -11.29 -14.92
N ALA A 250 11.84 -11.76 -13.74
CA ALA A 250 10.89 -12.86 -13.60
C ALA A 250 9.52 -12.52 -14.20
N VAL A 251 8.95 -11.36 -13.86
CA VAL A 251 7.61 -10.98 -14.35
C VAL A 251 7.60 -10.71 -15.86
N ASN A 252 8.73 -10.36 -16.45
CA ASN A 252 8.85 -10.16 -17.90
C ASN A 252 9.24 -11.45 -18.65
N ALA A 253 9.52 -12.55 -17.95
CA ALA A 253 9.84 -13.83 -18.57
C ALA A 253 8.60 -14.51 -19.16
N ALA A 254 8.79 -15.22 -20.27
CA ALA A 254 7.74 -16.07 -20.83
C ALA A 254 7.31 -17.13 -19.80
N TYR A 255 6.02 -17.47 -19.78
CA TYR A 255 5.45 -18.47 -18.88
C TYR A 255 5.59 -18.13 -17.39
N PHE A 256 5.80 -16.87 -17.00
CA PHE A 256 5.81 -16.51 -15.59
C PHE A 256 4.49 -16.92 -14.88
N SER A 257 4.62 -17.44 -13.66
CA SER A 257 3.51 -17.71 -12.75
C SER A 257 3.84 -17.21 -11.35
N GLU A 258 3.04 -16.28 -10.85
CA GLU A 258 3.12 -15.75 -9.48
C GLU A 258 2.66 -16.73 -8.39
N THR A 259 2.03 -17.85 -8.78
CA THR A 259 1.51 -18.87 -7.86
C THR A 259 2.49 -20.02 -7.66
N LEU A 260 3.52 -20.11 -8.52
CA LEU A 260 4.59 -21.09 -8.35
C LEU A 260 5.52 -20.66 -7.22
N VAL A 261 5.89 -21.63 -6.39
CA VAL A 261 6.81 -21.44 -5.28
C VAL A 261 8.23 -21.72 -5.74
N TRP A 262 9.16 -20.83 -5.41
CA TRP A 262 10.58 -21.05 -5.63
C TRP A 262 11.05 -22.30 -4.88
N SER A 263 11.73 -23.21 -5.57
CA SER A 263 12.18 -24.49 -5.00
C SER A 263 13.70 -24.68 -5.09
N GLY A 264 14.35 -24.10 -6.10
CA GLY A 264 15.76 -24.35 -6.40
C GLY A 264 16.08 -25.79 -6.83
N GLN A 265 15.07 -26.66 -6.97
CA GLN A 265 15.25 -28.08 -7.28
C GLN A 265 15.40 -28.32 -8.79
N PRO A 266 16.12 -29.40 -9.20
CA PRO A 266 16.16 -29.81 -10.60
C PRO A 266 14.76 -29.94 -11.22
N GLY A 267 14.54 -29.28 -12.36
CA GLY A 267 13.25 -29.23 -13.05
C GLY A 267 12.15 -28.38 -12.40
N GLY A 268 12.42 -27.74 -11.25
CA GLY A 268 11.51 -26.82 -10.59
C GLY A 268 11.82 -25.35 -10.86
N CYS A 269 10.91 -24.47 -10.45
CA CYS A 269 11.20 -23.04 -10.51
C CYS A 269 12.38 -22.69 -9.58
N GLY A 270 13.28 -21.84 -10.08
CA GLY A 270 14.48 -21.41 -9.36
C GLY A 270 15.73 -22.25 -9.63
N ASN A 271 15.65 -23.25 -10.50
CA ASN A 271 16.80 -24.04 -10.92
C ASN A 271 17.77 -23.22 -11.80
N PRO A 272 19.01 -22.96 -11.37
CA PRO A 272 19.97 -22.12 -12.11
C PRO A 272 20.40 -22.71 -13.46
N SER A 273 20.26 -24.03 -13.64
CA SER A 273 20.73 -24.74 -14.84
C SER A 273 19.64 -24.97 -15.89
N TYR A 274 18.42 -24.46 -15.68
CA TYR A 274 17.27 -24.77 -16.52
C TYR A 274 16.79 -23.58 -17.36
N VAL A 275 16.26 -23.89 -18.56
CA VAL A 275 15.66 -22.90 -19.47
C VAL A 275 14.17 -22.76 -19.17
N VAL A 276 13.69 -21.53 -19.01
CA VAL A 276 12.27 -21.24 -18.75
C VAL A 276 11.40 -21.76 -19.91
N SER A 277 10.34 -22.51 -19.57
CA SER A 277 9.41 -23.09 -20.55
C SER A 277 8.01 -23.29 -19.96
N ALA A 278 7.03 -23.70 -20.77
CA ALA A 278 5.69 -24.01 -20.27
C ALA A 278 5.66 -25.16 -19.24
N SER A 279 6.61 -26.10 -19.31
CA SER A 279 6.75 -27.20 -18.35
C SER A 279 7.62 -26.85 -17.14
N THR A 280 8.42 -25.79 -17.23
CA THR A 280 9.27 -25.27 -16.15
C THR A 280 9.17 -23.75 -16.10
N PRO A 281 8.06 -23.22 -15.57
CA PRO A 281 7.73 -21.82 -15.72
C PRO A 281 8.56 -20.94 -14.76
N ALA A 282 8.73 -19.66 -15.11
CA ALA A 282 9.37 -18.70 -14.22
C ALA A 282 8.45 -18.38 -13.02
N CYS A 283 9.04 -18.01 -11.90
CA CYS A 283 8.32 -17.59 -10.69
C CYS A 283 9.12 -16.52 -9.95
N TYR A 284 8.53 -15.97 -8.90
CA TYR A 284 9.22 -14.95 -8.10
C TYR A 284 10.51 -15.49 -7.47
N PRO A 285 11.57 -14.66 -7.39
CA PRO A 285 12.77 -14.99 -6.63
C PRO A 285 12.46 -15.11 -5.12
N PRO A 286 13.29 -15.85 -4.36
CA PRO A 286 13.07 -16.07 -2.94
C PRO A 286 13.27 -14.76 -2.15
N ALA A 287 12.21 -14.29 -1.49
CA ALA A 287 12.27 -13.07 -0.67
C ALA A 287 13.18 -13.20 0.58
N VAL A 288 13.55 -14.42 0.99
CA VAL A 288 14.44 -14.65 2.14
C VAL A 288 15.88 -14.19 1.90
N ASN A 289 16.26 -13.96 0.64
CA ASN A 289 17.59 -13.46 0.28
C ASN A 289 17.64 -11.93 0.20
N TYR A 290 16.61 -11.24 0.71
CA TYR A 290 16.55 -9.79 0.69
C TYR A 290 17.71 -9.19 1.50
N THR A 291 18.58 -8.46 0.81
CA THR A 291 19.79 -7.82 1.33
C THR A 291 19.81 -6.35 0.90
N PRO A 292 19.12 -5.46 1.63
CA PRO A 292 19.00 -4.06 1.23
C PRO A 292 20.36 -3.36 1.20
N LEU A 293 20.65 -2.71 0.08
CA LEU A 293 21.89 -1.94 -0.12
C LEU A 293 21.67 -0.44 0.02
N TYR A 294 20.44 0.04 -0.23
CA TYR A 294 20.09 1.45 -0.14
C TYR A 294 18.99 1.63 0.89
N TYR A 295 19.22 2.56 1.81
CA TYR A 295 18.22 3.01 2.78
C TYR A 295 17.77 4.40 2.36
N LEU A 296 16.48 4.69 2.41
CA LEU A 296 15.90 5.91 1.87
C LEU A 296 15.12 6.66 2.94
N VAL A 297 15.15 7.98 2.79
CA VAL A 297 14.26 8.90 3.50
C VAL A 297 13.39 9.55 2.44
N ASN A 298 12.06 9.43 2.56
CA ASN A 298 11.06 9.93 1.61
C ASN A 298 11.37 9.57 0.14
N GLY A 299 11.95 8.39 -0.11
CA GLY A 299 12.34 7.95 -1.46
C GLY A 299 13.64 8.52 -2.01
N VAL A 300 14.43 9.23 -1.19
CA VAL A 300 15.80 9.65 -1.51
C VAL A 300 16.79 8.78 -0.75
N ALA A 301 17.73 8.15 -1.45
CA ALA A 301 18.75 7.32 -0.83
C ALA A 301 19.64 8.12 0.14
N PHE A 302 19.77 7.59 1.35
CA PHE A 302 20.63 8.10 2.40
C PHE A 302 22.09 7.87 2.04
N ASN A 303 22.87 8.94 2.03
CA ASN A 303 24.31 8.95 1.86
C ASN A 303 24.98 9.66 3.05
N ASN A 304 25.64 8.89 3.92
CA ASN A 304 26.33 9.40 5.10
C ASN A 304 27.56 10.29 4.80
N LYS A 305 28.02 10.34 3.55
CA LYS A 305 29.15 11.17 3.08
C LYS A 305 28.72 12.41 2.33
N SER A 306 27.42 12.57 2.05
CA SER A 306 26.89 13.72 1.34
C SER A 306 26.08 14.60 2.28
N SER A 307 26.51 15.86 2.42
CA SER A 307 25.71 16.92 3.03
C SER A 307 24.44 17.26 2.23
N ALA A 308 24.23 16.66 1.04
CA ALA A 308 23.07 16.91 0.20
C ALA A 308 21.76 16.35 0.76
N ILE A 309 21.78 15.39 1.71
CA ILE A 309 20.55 15.05 2.46
C ILE A 309 20.05 16.28 3.24
N SER A 310 20.93 17.23 3.58
CA SER A 310 20.55 18.48 4.24
C SER A 310 20.16 19.59 3.27
N ALA A 311 20.40 19.45 1.95
CA ALA A 311 20.17 20.50 0.95
C ALA A 311 18.94 20.24 0.07
N SER A 312 18.62 18.97 -0.22
CA SER A 312 17.38 18.58 -0.90
C SER A 312 16.15 18.64 0.02
N TYR A 313 16.40 18.69 1.33
CA TYR A 313 15.46 19.00 2.39
C TYR A 313 15.89 20.34 3.02
N SER A 314 15.68 21.45 2.32
CA SER A 314 15.48 22.68 3.07
C SER A 314 14.22 22.45 3.91
N LEU A 315 14.41 21.98 5.13
CA LEU A 315 13.37 21.75 6.15
C LEU A 315 12.68 23.06 6.57
N PHE A 316 13.17 24.19 6.04
CA PHE A 316 12.61 25.52 6.12
C PHE A 316 12.78 26.22 4.77
N ALA A 317 11.81 26.08 3.88
CA ALA A 317 11.60 27.02 2.77
C ALA A 317 10.10 27.25 2.62
#